data_AF-A0A4R6ZPN8-F1
#
_entry.id   AF-A0A4R6ZPN8-F1
#
_cell.length_a   1.000
_cell.length_b   1.000
_cell.length_c   1.000
_cell.angle_alpha   90.00
_cell.angle_beta   90.00
_cell.angle_gamma   90.00
#
_symmetry.space_group_name_H-M   'P 1'
#
loop_
_entity.id
_entity.type
_entity.pdbx_description
1 polymer ?
#
loop_
_entity_poly.entity_id
_entity_poly.type
_entity_poly.pdbx_seq_one_letter_code
_entity_poly.pdbx_strand_id
1 'polypeptide(L)'
;MHTIPTTGTPRLLPEELLGLARDHERDELERYRGLAFRFLAFSSATSRLMATLGIECETRLSGLARAARRLGLEAPHIEADTRLTARAVSPPGLIDSLMMARDALSQAMADAAVSRQFYVRLGEFGAASSLGHEFEAIARQKRAELAILSEHCLDRGTASGERRRA
;
A
#
# COMPACT_ATOMS: atom_id res chain seq x y z
N MET A 1 -10.17 -17.15 45.28
CA MET A 1 -10.69 -17.04 43.90
C MET A 1 -10.08 -15.81 43.27
N HIS A 2 -8.99 -15.96 42.50
CA HIS A 2 -8.40 -14.87 41.74
C HIS A 2 -9.17 -14.73 40.42
N THR A 3 -9.84 -13.60 40.23
CA THR A 3 -10.35 -13.19 38.92
C THR A 3 -9.16 -12.79 38.06
N ILE A 4 -8.94 -13.56 36.99
CA ILE A 4 -7.99 -13.19 35.93
C ILE A 4 -8.58 -11.95 35.24
N PRO A 5 -7.88 -10.82 35.16
CA PRO A 5 -8.36 -9.70 34.37
C PRO A 5 -8.38 -10.15 32.90
N THR A 6 -9.57 -10.21 32.32
CA THR A 6 -9.76 -10.37 30.88
C THR A 6 -8.92 -9.30 30.21
N THR A 7 -7.89 -9.71 29.48
CA THR A 7 -7.05 -8.85 28.64
C THR A 7 -7.97 -8.19 27.62
N GLY A 8 -8.47 -7.00 27.95
CA GLY A 8 -9.13 -6.14 26.98
C GLY A 8 -8.14 -5.91 25.84
N THR A 9 -8.55 -6.25 24.63
CA THR A 9 -7.80 -5.93 23.42
C THR A 9 -7.43 -4.45 23.50
N PRO A 10 -6.14 -4.07 23.36
CA PRO A 10 -5.73 -2.68 23.43
C PRO A 10 -6.57 -1.89 22.42
N ARG A 11 -7.37 -0.97 22.93
CA ARG A 11 -8.32 -0.21 22.13
C ARG A 11 -7.56 1.00 21.61
N LEU A 12 -7.07 0.89 20.38
CA LEU A 12 -6.41 2.00 19.70
C LEU A 12 -7.38 3.17 19.55
N LEU A 13 -6.89 4.38 19.76
CA LEU A 13 -7.65 5.60 19.58
C LEU A 13 -7.82 5.89 18.07
N PRO A 14 -8.93 6.53 17.65
CA PRO A 14 -9.15 6.87 16.25
C PRO A 14 -7.98 7.63 15.58
N GLU A 15 -7.30 8.50 16.31
CA GLU A 15 -6.12 9.23 15.88
C GLU A 15 -4.90 8.32 15.62
N GLU A 16 -4.72 7.28 16.43
CA GLU A 16 -3.65 6.28 16.26
C GLU A 16 -3.93 5.43 15.02
N LEU A 17 -5.18 5.00 14.84
CA LEU A 17 -5.61 4.26 13.66
C LEU A 17 -5.42 5.07 12.36
N LEU A 18 -5.76 6.36 12.40
CA LEU A 18 -5.52 7.28 11.28
C LEU A 18 -4.03 7.55 11.06
N GLY A 19 -3.21 7.59 12.11
CA GLY A 19 -1.74 7.66 12.01
C GLY A 19 -1.20 6.45 11.25
N LEU A 20 -1.51 5.24 11.73
CA LEU A 20 -1.09 3.98 11.11
C LEU A 20 -1.50 3.88 9.63
N ALA A 21 -2.74 4.25 9.29
CA ALA A 21 -3.21 4.24 7.90
C ALA A 21 -2.44 5.24 7.02
N ARG A 22 -2.17 6.46 7.52
CA ARG A 22 -1.45 7.49 6.76
C ARG A 22 0.00 7.11 6.51
N ASP A 23 0.67 6.58 7.52
CA ASP A 23 2.07 6.16 7.40
C ASP A 23 2.18 4.99 6.41
N HIS A 24 1.29 4.02 6.52
CA HIS A 24 1.22 2.89 5.60
C HIS A 24 1.00 3.33 4.14
N GLU A 25 0.07 4.25 3.86
CA GLU A 25 -0.13 4.74 2.48
C GLU A 25 1.04 5.56 1.95
N ARG A 26 1.78 6.26 2.82
CA ARG A 26 3.00 6.97 2.42
C ARG A 26 4.11 6.01 2.00
N ASP A 27 4.35 4.98 2.79
CA ASP A 27 5.33 3.95 2.47
C ASP A 27 4.98 3.25 1.15
N GLU A 28 3.69 2.98 0.91
CA GLU A 28 3.24 2.39 -0.36
C GLU A 28 3.38 3.35 -1.54
N LEU A 29 3.08 4.64 -1.36
CA LEU A 29 3.28 5.66 -2.38
C LEU A 29 4.74 5.73 -2.81
N GLU A 30 5.67 5.77 -1.84
CA GLU A 30 7.11 5.77 -2.11
C GLU A 30 7.55 4.50 -2.85
N ARG A 31 7.07 3.34 -2.39
CA ARG A 31 7.35 2.04 -3.03
C ARG A 31 6.88 2.01 -4.48
N TYR A 32 5.64 2.43 -4.77
CA TYR A 32 5.12 2.43 -6.14
C TYR A 32 5.82 3.44 -7.04
N ARG A 33 6.14 4.64 -6.55
CA ARG A 33 6.95 5.62 -7.30
C ARG A 33 8.35 5.09 -7.60
N GLY A 34 8.99 4.45 -6.63
CA GLY A 34 10.28 3.79 -6.81
C GLY A 34 10.23 2.68 -7.86
N LEU A 35 9.21 1.82 -7.82
CA LEU A 35 9.01 0.78 -8.83
C LEU A 35 8.72 1.38 -10.21
N ALA A 36 7.89 2.42 -10.30
CA ALA A 36 7.60 3.11 -11.56
C ALA A 36 8.89 3.59 -12.22
N PHE A 37 9.79 4.22 -11.45
CA PHE A 37 11.10 4.65 -11.92
C PHE A 37 11.98 3.47 -12.38
N ARG A 38 12.08 2.42 -11.55
CA ARG A 38 12.92 1.25 -11.85
C ARG A 38 12.50 0.50 -13.12
N PHE A 39 11.21 0.52 -13.46
CA PHE A 39 10.68 -0.10 -14.67
C PHE A 39 10.77 0.78 -15.93
N LEU A 40 11.17 2.06 -15.84
CA LEU A 40 11.19 3.00 -16.98
C LEU A 40 11.93 2.45 -18.20
N ALA A 41 13.13 1.92 -17.98
CA ALA A 41 14.00 1.41 -19.05
C ALA A 41 13.62 0.00 -19.54
N PHE A 42 12.91 -0.79 -18.71
CA PHE A 42 12.58 -2.18 -19.02
C PHE A 42 11.19 -2.34 -19.67
N SER A 43 10.20 -1.61 -19.16
CA SER A 43 8.80 -1.80 -19.53
C SER A 43 7.99 -0.55 -19.19
N SER A 44 7.75 0.28 -20.20
CA SER A 44 6.93 1.49 -20.06
C SER A 44 5.50 1.18 -19.57
N ALA A 45 4.92 0.05 -19.99
CA ALA A 45 3.60 -0.37 -19.52
C ALA A 45 3.59 -0.70 -18.03
N THR A 46 4.64 -1.37 -17.52
CA THR A 46 4.75 -1.70 -16.09
C THR A 46 5.07 -0.46 -15.27
N SER A 47 5.95 0.41 -15.78
CA SER A 47 6.21 1.72 -15.17
C SER A 47 4.93 2.54 -15.01
N ARG A 48 4.10 2.63 -16.06
CA ARG A 48 2.80 3.31 -15.99
C ARG A 48 1.85 2.66 -14.99
N LEU A 49 1.76 1.33 -14.97
CA LEU A 49 0.93 0.64 -13.98
C LEU A 49 1.35 1.01 -12.55
N MET A 50 2.63 0.96 -12.23
CA MET A 50 3.13 1.35 -10.90
C MET A 50 2.86 2.82 -10.59
N ALA A 51 3.01 3.72 -11.56
CA ALA A 51 2.67 5.13 -11.39
C ALA A 51 1.17 5.33 -11.08
N THR A 52 0.28 4.63 -11.80
CA THR A 52 -1.16 4.64 -11.52
C THR A 52 -1.46 4.15 -10.11
N LEU A 53 -0.83 3.07 -9.64
CA LEU A 53 -1.00 2.59 -8.27
C LEU A 53 -0.51 3.61 -7.23
N GLY A 54 0.54 4.38 -7.54
CA GLY A 54 0.95 5.52 -6.72
C GLY A 54 -0.12 6.60 -6.62
N ILE A 55 -0.80 6.94 -7.72
CA ILE A 55 -1.92 7.90 -7.72
C ILE A 55 -3.10 7.40 -6.87
N GLU A 56 -3.35 6.10 -6.86
CA GLU A 56 -4.36 5.50 -5.98
C GLU A 56 -4.00 5.66 -4.50
N CYS A 57 -2.72 5.56 -4.12
CA CYS A 57 -2.25 5.88 -2.75
C CYS A 57 -2.53 7.35 -2.39
N GLU A 58 -2.28 8.29 -3.29
CA GLU A 58 -2.59 9.72 -3.06
C GLU A 58 -4.08 9.96 -2.84
N THR A 59 -4.92 9.26 -3.60
CA THR A 59 -6.37 9.31 -3.47
C THR A 59 -6.82 8.77 -2.10
N ARG A 60 -6.22 7.67 -1.62
CA ARG A 60 -6.46 7.12 -0.29
C ARG A 60 -6.01 8.05 0.82
N LEU A 61 -4.80 8.64 0.72
CA LEU A 61 -4.31 9.66 1.66
C LEU A 61 -5.27 10.85 1.76
N SER A 62 -5.79 11.31 0.62
CA SER A 62 -6.80 12.37 0.58
C SER A 62 -8.13 11.96 1.21
N GLY A 63 -8.52 10.68 1.06
CA GLY A 63 -9.66 10.08 1.75
C GLY A 63 -9.48 10.07 3.27
N LEU A 64 -8.34 9.59 3.75
CA LEU A 64 -7.98 9.55 5.17
C LEU A 64 -7.96 10.96 5.79
N ALA A 65 -7.41 11.94 5.08
CA ALA A 65 -7.42 13.33 5.54
C ALA A 65 -8.86 13.89 5.66
N ARG A 66 -9.76 13.56 4.72
CA ARG A 66 -11.19 13.91 4.84
C ARG A 66 -11.86 13.20 6.01
N ALA A 67 -11.53 11.94 6.28
CA ALA A 67 -12.07 11.21 7.42
C ALA A 67 -11.63 11.82 8.75
N ALA A 68 -10.34 12.18 8.88
CA ALA A 68 -9.81 12.88 10.05
C ALA A 68 -10.55 14.20 10.31
N ARG A 69 -10.81 14.99 9.25
CA ARG A 69 -11.61 16.22 9.33
C ARG A 69 -13.00 16.01 9.90
N ARG A 70 -13.73 15.01 9.40
CA ARG A 70 -15.10 14.73 9.87
C ARG A 70 -15.14 14.30 11.34
N LEU A 71 -14.04 13.76 11.85
CA LEU A 71 -13.90 13.36 13.24
C LEU A 71 -13.40 14.48 14.17
N GLY A 72 -13.08 15.67 13.62
CA GLY A 72 -12.49 16.74 14.40
C GLY A 72 -11.06 16.44 14.87
N LEU A 73 -10.39 15.47 14.24
CA LEU A 73 -9.04 15.00 14.59
C LEU A 73 -7.95 15.73 13.77
N GLU A 74 -8.24 16.94 13.30
CA GLU A 74 -7.19 17.74 12.67
C GLU A 74 -6.14 18.10 13.72
N ALA A 75 -4.94 17.53 13.57
CA ALA A 75 -3.76 18.15 14.10
C ALA A 75 -3.57 19.51 13.39
N PRO A 76 -3.16 20.58 14.09
CA PRO A 76 -2.74 21.81 13.42
C PRO A 76 -1.69 21.45 12.37
N HIS A 77 -1.84 21.94 11.15
CA HIS A 77 -0.91 21.74 10.05
C HIS A 77 0.52 22.04 10.52
N ILE A 78 1.26 20.98 10.87
CA ILE A 78 2.71 20.97 10.72
C ILE A 78 2.92 20.23 9.41
N GLU A 79 2.85 20.99 8.32
CA GLU A 79 3.59 20.60 7.13
C GLU A 79 5.07 20.47 7.53
N ALA A 80 5.67 19.38 7.07
CA ALA A 80 7.07 19.01 7.24
C ALA A 80 7.51 18.73 8.69
N ASP A 81 7.24 17.51 9.18
CA ASP A 81 8.37 16.79 9.79
C ASP A 81 8.89 15.78 8.78
N THR A 82 9.84 16.28 8.01
CA THR A 82 10.80 15.54 7.19
C THR A 82 11.61 14.63 8.12
N ARG A 83 10.99 13.55 8.60
CA ARG A 83 11.68 12.37 9.09
C ARG A 83 11.27 11.26 8.16
N LEU A 84 11.96 11.03 7.05
CA LEU A 84 13.36 10.63 7.03
C LEU A 84 13.68 9.59 8.13
N THR A 85 12.75 8.69 8.41
CA THR A 85 13.12 7.28 8.65
C THR A 85 12.91 6.50 7.37
N ALA A 86 13.24 7.10 6.22
CA ALA A 86 13.68 6.31 5.09
C ALA A 86 14.90 5.55 5.61
N ARG A 87 14.70 4.27 5.95
CA ARG A 87 15.80 3.32 5.97
C ARG A 87 16.47 3.53 4.62
N ALA A 88 17.66 4.12 4.60
CA ALA A 88 18.41 4.41 3.39
C ALA A 88 18.85 3.08 2.77
N VAL A 89 17.88 2.34 2.25
CA VAL A 89 18.09 1.31 1.27
C VAL A 89 18.32 2.13 0.01
N SER A 90 19.59 2.19 -0.44
CA SER A 90 19.90 2.73 -1.75
C SER A 90 18.84 2.22 -2.73
N PRO A 91 18.14 3.12 -3.47
CA PRO A 91 17.09 2.66 -4.37
C PRO A 91 17.73 1.61 -5.27
N PRO A 92 17.18 0.37 -5.31
CA PRO A 92 17.77 -0.66 -6.11
C PRO A 92 17.80 -0.14 -7.56
N GLY A 93 18.86 -0.49 -8.29
CA GLY A 93 19.07 -0.01 -9.65
C GLY A 93 17.87 -0.24 -10.58
N LEU A 94 17.95 0.35 -11.76
CA LEU A 94 17.00 0.09 -12.84
C LEU A 94 16.90 -1.42 -13.09
N ILE A 95 15.71 -1.87 -13.44
CA ILE A 95 15.49 -3.26 -13.85
C ILE A 95 16.03 -3.40 -15.27
N ASP A 96 16.95 -4.33 -15.48
CA ASP A 96 17.60 -4.58 -16.78
C ASP A 96 17.36 -6.00 -17.31
N SER A 97 16.84 -6.89 -16.47
CA SER A 97 16.61 -8.29 -16.79
C SER A 97 15.19 -8.75 -16.45
N LEU A 98 14.73 -9.78 -17.17
CA LEU A 98 13.42 -10.37 -16.95
C LEU A 98 13.30 -11.02 -15.56
N MET A 99 14.39 -11.56 -15.02
CA MET A 99 14.41 -12.13 -13.67
C MET A 99 14.16 -11.05 -12.62
N MET A 100 14.91 -9.94 -12.67
CA MET A 100 14.68 -8.79 -11.78
C MET A 100 13.28 -8.21 -11.91
N ALA A 101 12.74 -8.15 -13.13
CA ALA A 101 11.37 -7.72 -13.37
C ALA A 101 10.34 -8.63 -12.69
N ARG A 102 10.52 -9.95 -12.80
CA ARG A 102 9.64 -10.95 -12.16
C ARG A 102 9.73 -10.89 -10.64
N ASP A 103 10.93 -10.77 -10.10
CA ASP A 103 11.13 -10.69 -8.65
C ASP A 103 10.51 -9.41 -8.09
N ALA A 104 10.72 -8.27 -8.76
CA ALA A 104 10.12 -7.00 -8.36
C ALA A 104 8.58 -7.02 -8.41
N LEU A 105 7.99 -7.64 -9.45
CA LEU A 105 6.54 -7.80 -9.53
C LEU A 105 5.99 -8.76 -8.49
N SER A 106 6.68 -9.88 -8.25
CA SER A 106 6.29 -10.87 -7.23
C SER A 106 6.32 -10.24 -5.83
N GLN A 107 7.36 -9.44 -5.55
CA GLN A 107 7.44 -8.69 -4.30
C GLN A 107 6.32 -7.65 -4.19
N ALA A 108 6.06 -6.88 -5.26
CA ALA A 108 4.97 -5.90 -5.26
C ALA A 108 3.59 -6.54 -5.01
N MET A 109 3.35 -7.75 -5.53
CA MET A 109 2.13 -8.51 -5.24
C MET A 109 2.07 -8.98 -3.79
N ALA A 110 3.18 -9.48 -3.24
CA ALA A 110 3.25 -9.87 -1.83
C ALA A 110 2.98 -8.67 -0.90
N ASP A 111 3.60 -7.52 -1.19
CA ASP A 111 3.40 -6.27 -0.44
C ASP A 111 1.94 -5.81 -0.51
N ALA A 112 1.31 -5.86 -1.69
CA ALA A 112 -0.10 -5.52 -1.86
C ALA A 112 -1.04 -6.47 -1.08
N ALA A 113 -0.69 -7.76 -1.02
CA ALA A 113 -1.44 -8.73 -0.22
C ALA A 113 -1.32 -8.44 1.29
N VAL A 114 -0.12 -8.11 1.77
CA VAL A 114 0.11 -7.68 3.17
C VAL A 114 -0.67 -6.39 3.46
N SER A 115 -0.62 -5.42 2.56
CA SER A 115 -1.34 -4.14 2.67
C SER A 115 -2.87 -4.34 2.78
N ARG A 116 -3.44 -5.24 1.97
CA ARG A 116 -4.85 -5.63 2.12
C ARG A 116 -5.14 -6.20 3.51
N GLN A 117 -4.32 -7.13 4.00
CA GLN A 117 -4.51 -7.74 5.32
C GLN A 117 -4.34 -6.72 6.46
N PHE A 118 -3.46 -5.74 6.29
CA PHE A 118 -3.32 -4.61 7.19
C PHE A 118 -4.63 -3.86 7.33
N TYR A 119 -5.27 -3.45 6.22
CA TYR A 119 -6.54 -2.71 6.28
C TYR A 119 -7.74 -3.52 6.79
N VAL A 120 -7.79 -4.82 6.49
CA VAL A 120 -8.81 -5.71 7.09
C VAL A 120 -8.69 -5.68 8.61
N ARG A 121 -7.48 -5.91 9.15
CA ARG A 121 -7.25 -5.87 10.60
C ARG A 121 -7.47 -4.49 11.19
N LEU A 122 -7.05 -3.43 10.50
CA LEU A 122 -7.26 -2.05 10.95
C LEU A 122 -8.76 -1.72 11.05
N GLY A 123 -9.57 -2.23 10.12
CA GLY A 123 -11.04 -2.16 10.17
C GLY A 123 -11.64 -2.85 11.39
N GLU A 124 -11.10 -4.00 11.81
CA GLU A 124 -11.53 -4.72 13.02
C GLU A 124 -11.26 -3.88 14.29
N PHE A 125 -10.10 -3.24 14.40
CA PHE A 125 -9.80 -2.32 15.50
C PHE A 125 -10.63 -1.03 15.44
N GLY A 126 -10.95 -0.57 14.23
CA GLY A 126 -11.77 0.60 13.97
C GLY A 126 -13.28 0.37 14.04
N ALA A 127 -13.77 -0.84 14.29
CA ALA A 127 -15.17 -1.22 14.12
C ALA A 127 -16.16 -0.42 14.99
N ALA A 128 -15.72 0.04 16.17
CA ALA A 128 -16.54 0.88 17.05
C ALA A 128 -16.52 2.38 16.66
N SER A 129 -15.73 2.76 15.66
CA SER A 129 -15.60 4.13 15.15
C SER A 129 -16.12 4.22 13.72
N SER A 130 -16.45 5.42 13.25
CA SER A 130 -16.83 5.62 11.85
C SER A 130 -15.69 5.36 10.85
N LEU A 131 -14.46 5.11 11.32
CA LEU A 131 -13.31 4.72 10.50
C LEU A 131 -13.40 3.28 9.99
N GLY A 132 -14.15 2.40 10.66
CA GLY A 132 -14.27 1.00 10.23
C GLY A 132 -14.71 0.88 8.77
N HIS A 133 -15.71 1.67 8.36
CA HIS A 133 -16.19 1.70 6.96
C HIS A 133 -15.17 2.28 5.98
N GLU A 134 -14.36 3.27 6.39
CA GLU A 134 -13.31 3.83 5.56
C GLU A 134 -12.20 2.81 5.31
N PHE A 135 -11.76 2.10 6.34
CA PHE A 135 -10.74 1.05 6.21
C PHE A 135 -11.24 -0.15 5.42
N GLU A 136 -12.52 -0.52 5.56
CA GLU A 136 -13.13 -1.56 4.73
C GLU A 136 -13.17 -1.16 3.24
N ALA A 137 -13.49 0.12 2.95
CA ALA A 137 -13.45 0.63 1.59
C ALA A 137 -12.05 0.57 0.99
N ILE A 138 -11.03 0.95 1.76
CA ILE A 138 -9.63 0.84 1.33
C ILE A 138 -9.24 -0.63 1.14
N ALA A 139 -9.65 -1.54 2.03
CA ALA A 139 -9.38 -2.97 1.86
C ALA A 139 -9.96 -3.54 0.54
N ARG A 140 -11.13 -3.06 0.12
CA ARG A 140 -11.72 -3.41 -1.19
C ARG A 140 -10.91 -2.87 -2.36
N GLN A 141 -10.43 -1.62 -2.27
CA GLN A 141 -9.52 -1.04 -3.27
C GLN A 141 -8.20 -1.83 -3.37
N LYS A 142 -7.62 -2.20 -2.22
CA LYS A 142 -6.39 -3.03 -2.17
C LYS A 142 -6.57 -4.43 -2.76
N ARG A 143 -7.78 -5.00 -2.66
CA ARG A 143 -8.10 -6.24 -3.38
C ARG A 143 -8.09 -6.03 -4.90
N ALA A 144 -8.63 -4.93 -5.39
CA ALA A 144 -8.61 -4.61 -6.82
C ALA A 144 -7.18 -4.37 -7.32
N GLU A 145 -6.37 -3.65 -6.55
CA GLU A 145 -4.93 -3.44 -6.81
C GLU A 145 -4.19 -4.78 -6.96
N LEU A 146 -4.40 -5.72 -6.04
CA LEU A 146 -3.79 -7.06 -6.12
C LEU A 146 -4.26 -7.85 -7.36
N ALA A 147 -5.54 -7.75 -7.74
CA ALA A 147 -6.07 -8.40 -8.93
C ALA A 147 -5.39 -7.86 -10.20
N ILE A 148 -5.30 -6.54 -10.35
CA ILE A 148 -4.63 -5.88 -11.49
C ILE A 148 -3.15 -6.29 -11.58
N LEU A 149 -2.43 -6.33 -10.46
CA LEU A 149 -1.04 -6.77 -10.43
C LEU A 149 -0.88 -8.24 -10.85
N SER A 150 -1.81 -9.10 -10.40
CA SER A 150 -1.82 -10.52 -10.73
C SER A 150 -2.08 -10.74 -12.23
N GLU A 151 -3.09 -10.08 -12.78
CA GLU A 151 -3.43 -10.12 -14.21
C GLU A 151 -2.26 -9.65 -15.08
N HIS A 152 -1.66 -8.49 -14.73
CA HIS A 152 -0.51 -7.96 -15.44
C HIS A 152 0.72 -8.89 -15.40
N CYS A 153 0.90 -9.64 -14.32
CA CYS A 153 1.96 -10.65 -14.21
C CYS A 153 1.68 -11.87 -15.10
N LEU A 154 0.43 -12.35 -15.15
CA LEU A 154 0.02 -13.49 -15.97
C LEU A 154 0.17 -13.20 -17.47
N ASP A 155 -0.29 -12.03 -17.93
CA ASP A 155 -0.19 -11.61 -19.33
C ASP A 155 1.26 -11.55 -19.85
N ARG A 156 2.22 -11.32 -18.95
CA ARG A 156 3.65 -11.33 -19.29
C ARG A 156 4.30 -12.70 -19.17
N GLY A 157 3.72 -13.61 -18.41
CA GLY A 157 4.11 -15.02 -18.38
C GLY A 157 3.81 -15.71 -19.71
N THR A 158 2.65 -15.42 -20.31
CA THR A 158 2.19 -15.99 -21.59
C THR A 158 2.94 -15.40 -22.79
N ALA A 159 3.12 -14.07 -22.85
CA ALA A 159 3.82 -13.40 -23.94
C ALA A 159 5.33 -13.74 -24.06
N SER A 160 5.93 -14.30 -23.01
CA SER A 160 7.34 -14.78 -23.02
C SER A 160 7.47 -16.22 -23.50
N GLY A 161 6.38 -17.00 -23.53
CA GLY A 161 6.38 -18.40 -24.01
C GLY A 161 6.34 -18.53 -25.53
N GLU A 162 5.74 -17.55 -26.22
CA GLU A 162 5.55 -17.58 -27.68
C GLU A 162 6.77 -17.10 -28.47
N ARG A 163 7.60 -16.21 -27.92
CA ARG A 163 8.81 -15.69 -28.61
C ARG A 163 10.00 -16.65 -28.61
N ARG A 164 9.83 -17.87 -28.10
CA ARG A 164 10.87 -18.91 -28.03
C ARG A 164 10.66 -20.03 -29.07
N ARG A 165 9.67 -19.88 -29.96
CA ARG A 165 9.33 -20.84 -31.05
C ARG A 165 9.25 -20.18 -32.43
N ALA A 166 10.13 -19.23 -32.71
CA ALA A 166 10.36 -18.69 -34.05
C ALA A 166 11.85 -18.66 -34.34
#